data_AF-A0A3D5R9E0-F1
#
_entry.id   AF-A0A3D5R9E0-F1
#
_cell.length_a   1.000
_cell.length_b   1.000
_cell.length_c   1.000
_cell.angle_alpha   90.00
_cell.angle_beta   90.00
_cell.angle_gamma   90.00
#
_symmetry.space_group_name_H-M   'P 1'
#
loop_
_entity.id
_entity.type
_entity.pdbx_description
1 polymer ?
#
loop_
_entity_poly.entity_id
_entity_poly.type
_entity_poly.pdbx_seq_one_letter_code
_entity_poly.pdbx_strand_id
1 'polypeptide(L)'
;NAFLTLRVGIIAKKYSASITKVDKRWIRRSASIEAAGVLGQVVQKNSLSIVKAFVSASKKATIDKTIDKVKSGATKTGDFVKDIFKK
;
A
#
# COMPACT_ATOMS: atom_id res chain seq x y z
N ASN A 1 5.19 5.01 -19.74
CA ASN A 1 4.59 6.36 -19.90
C ASN A 1 4.84 7.26 -18.71
N ALA A 2 4.41 6.91 -17.49
CA ALA A 2 4.54 7.77 -16.31
C ALA A 2 5.97 8.30 -16.03
N PHE A 3 6.99 7.45 -16.08
CA PHE A 3 8.38 7.88 -15.87
C PHE A 3 8.86 8.91 -16.91
N LEU A 4 8.57 8.68 -18.20
CA LEU A 4 8.91 9.64 -19.26
C LEU A 4 8.16 10.96 -19.07
N THR A 5 6.87 10.90 -18.72
CA THR A 5 6.05 12.10 -18.44
C THR A 5 6.61 12.90 -17.28
N LEU A 6 6.96 12.24 -16.17
CA LEU A 6 7.59 12.89 -15.01
C LEU A 6 8.93 13.54 -15.40
N ARG A 7 9.77 12.82 -16.15
CA ARG A 7 11.05 13.36 -16.62
C ARG A 7 10.86 14.58 -17.51
N VAL A 8 9.98 14.53 -18.52
CA VAL A 8 9.73 15.68 -19.41
C VAL A 8 9.11 16.85 -18.65
N GLY A 9 8.18 16.59 -17.72
CA GLY A 9 7.59 17.61 -16.86
C GLY A 9 8.63 18.31 -15.97
N ILE A 10 9.56 17.57 -15.37
CA ILE A 10 10.65 18.15 -14.55
C ILE A 10 11.62 18.95 -15.43
N ILE A 11 11.92 18.46 -16.64
CA ILE A 11 12.73 19.21 -17.61
C ILE A 11 12.04 20.54 -17.94
N ALA A 12 10.76 20.51 -18.31
CA ALA A 12 9.97 21.71 -18.62
C ALA A 12 9.96 22.69 -17.44
N LYS A 13 9.70 22.20 -16.22
CA LYS A 13 9.73 23.00 -14.99
C LYS A 13 11.08 23.70 -14.79
N LYS A 14 12.20 22.98 -15.01
CA LYS A 14 13.55 23.55 -14.85
C LYS A 14 13.89 24.59 -15.93
N TYR A 15 13.39 24.41 -17.16
CA TYR A 15 13.56 25.42 -18.21
C TYR A 15 12.73 26.67 -17.93
N SER A 16 11.47 26.52 -17.54
CA SER A 16 10.59 27.65 -17.21
C SER A 16 11.04 28.44 -15.98
N ALA A 17 11.72 27.78 -15.03
CA ALA A 17 12.24 28.43 -13.82
C ALA A 17 13.60 29.10 -14.01
N SER A 18 14.30 28.89 -15.13
CA SER A 18 15.66 29.39 -15.30
C SER A 18 15.70 30.77 -15.96
N ILE A 19 16.35 31.73 -15.29
CA ILE A 19 16.58 33.10 -15.78
C ILE A 19 17.88 33.19 -16.60
N THR A 20 18.73 32.16 -16.53
CA THR A 20 20.04 32.10 -17.20
C THR A 20 20.16 30.90 -18.14
N LYS A 21 21.24 30.84 -18.93
CA LYS A 21 21.45 29.76 -19.90
C LYS A 21 21.79 28.46 -19.16
N VAL A 22 20.89 27.48 -19.25
CA VAL A 22 20.99 26.23 -18.48
C VAL A 22 21.78 25.15 -19.23
N ASP A 23 22.60 24.37 -18.51
CA ASP A 23 23.31 23.22 -19.07
C ASP A 23 22.35 22.03 -19.30
N LYS A 24 22.14 21.72 -20.58
CA LYS A 24 21.24 20.67 -21.06
C LYS A 24 21.60 19.29 -20.53
N ARG A 25 22.90 19.00 -20.33
CA ARG A 25 23.39 17.69 -19.88
C ARG A 25 23.04 17.46 -18.42
N TRP A 26 23.21 18.49 -17.59
CA TRP A 26 22.88 18.47 -16.18
C TRP A 26 21.37 18.43 -15.91
N ILE A 27 20.57 19.18 -16.65
CA ILE A 27 19.11 19.12 -16.52
C ILE A 27 18.59 17.70 -16.79
N ARG A 28 19.05 17.08 -17.88
CA ARG A 28 18.58 15.74 -18.24
C ARG A 28 18.89 14.69 -17.18
N ARG A 29 20.11 14.72 -16.62
CA ARG A 29 20.53 13.80 -15.56
C ARG A 29 19.74 14.04 -14.29
N SER A 30 19.69 15.28 -13.81
CA SER A 30 18.97 15.62 -12.59
C SER A 30 17.47 15.31 -12.70
N ALA A 31 16.85 15.62 -13.84
CA ALA A 31 15.43 15.32 -14.07
C ALA A 31 15.13 13.82 -14.09
N SER A 32 16.07 12.99 -14.55
CA SER A 32 15.88 11.53 -14.54
C SER A 32 15.96 10.96 -13.12
N ILE A 33 16.88 11.45 -12.30
CA ILE A 33 17.01 11.07 -10.89
C ILE A 33 15.79 11.52 -10.09
N GLU A 34 15.37 12.77 -10.29
CA GLU A 34 14.21 13.36 -9.63
C GLU A 34 12.91 12.63 -10.03
N ALA A 35 12.73 12.32 -11.32
CA ALA A 35 11.60 11.52 -11.80
C ALA A 35 11.58 10.12 -11.17
N ALA A 36 12.73 9.47 -11.04
CA ALA A 36 12.85 8.15 -10.42
C ALA A 36 12.49 8.22 -8.92
N GLY A 37 12.97 9.25 -8.22
CA GLY A 37 12.64 9.48 -6.81
C GLY A 37 11.15 9.72 -6.59
N VAL A 38 10.54 10.60 -7.37
CA VAL A 38 9.09 10.90 -7.28
C VAL A 38 8.27 9.65 -7.57
N LEU A 39 8.60 8.91 -8.62
CA LEU A 39 7.90 7.68 -8.96
C LEU A 39 8.06 6.61 -7.88
N GLY A 40 9.27 6.44 -7.34
CA GLY A 40 9.54 5.51 -6.24
C GLY A 40 8.75 5.84 -4.97
N GLN A 41 8.69 7.12 -4.59
CA GLN A 41 7.89 7.56 -3.44
C GLN A 41 6.40 7.31 -3.62
N VAL A 42 5.86 7.58 -4.82
CA VAL A 42 4.45 7.31 -5.13
C VAL A 42 4.17 5.83 -5.03
N VAL A 43 4.99 4.98 -5.64
CA VAL A 43 4.81 3.52 -5.58
C VAL A 43 4.91 3.03 -4.13
N GLN A 44 5.92 3.46 -3.37
CA GLN A 44 6.09 3.05 -1.98
C GLN A 44 4.89 3.44 -1.12
N LYS A 45 4.39 4.68 -1.23
CA LYS A 45 3.21 5.14 -0.48
C LYS A 45 1.97 4.31 -0.79
N ASN A 46 1.72 4.03 -2.07
CA ASN A 46 0.59 3.22 -2.49
C ASN A 46 0.71 1.77 -2.02
N SER A 47 1.88 1.14 -2.21
CA SER A 47 2.14 -0.23 -1.77
C SER A 47 2.00 -0.39 -0.25
N LEU A 48 2.50 0.56 0.54
CA LEU A 48 2.33 0.54 2.00
C LEU A 48 0.87 0.64 2.42
N SER A 49 0.08 1.47 1.73
CA SER A 49 -1.35 1.59 2.01
C SER A 49 -2.09 0.29 1.70
N ILE A 50 -1.79 -0.32 0.54
CA ILE A 50 -2.35 -1.60 0.12
C ILE A 50 -1.97 -2.70 1.13
N VAL A 51 -0.70 -2.85 1.48
CA VAL A 51 -0.25 -3.86 2.46
C VAL A 51 -0.92 -3.63 3.82
N LYS A 52 -1.02 -2.39 4.30
CA LYS A 52 -1.73 -2.09 5.55
C LYS A 52 -3.20 -2.49 5.48
N ALA A 53 -3.88 -2.19 4.37
CA ALA A 53 -5.27 -2.60 4.16
C ALA A 53 -5.42 -4.12 4.14
N PHE A 54 -4.53 -4.84 3.44
CA PHE A 54 -4.51 -6.30 3.42
C PHE A 54 -4.25 -6.92 4.79
N VAL A 55 -3.28 -6.39 5.55
CA VAL A 55 -2.99 -6.86 6.91
C VAL A 55 -4.16 -6.56 7.85
N SER A 56 -4.75 -5.38 7.76
CA SER A 56 -5.93 -5.02 8.56
C SER A 56 -7.12 -5.93 8.25
N ALA A 57 -7.41 -6.16 6.96
CA ALA A 57 -8.45 -7.08 6.51
C ALA A 57 -8.17 -8.52 6.93
N SER A 58 -6.92 -8.99 6.83
CA SER A 58 -6.52 -10.34 7.24
C SER A 58 -6.61 -10.53 8.75
N LYS A 59 -6.19 -9.53 9.54
CA LYS A 59 -6.39 -9.54 11.00
C LYS A 59 -7.86 -9.56 11.35
N LYS A 60 -8.67 -8.71 10.72
CA LYS A 60 -10.12 -8.67 10.95
C LYS A 60 -10.79 -10.00 10.62
N ALA A 61 -10.47 -10.60 9.47
CA ALA A 61 -11.00 -11.91 9.09
C ALA A 61 -10.50 -13.06 9.99
N THR A 62 -9.27 -12.98 10.51
CA THR A 62 -8.73 -13.98 11.44
C THR A 62 -9.39 -13.87 12.81
N ILE A 63 -9.64 -12.64 13.28
CA ILE A 63 -10.36 -12.38 14.53
C ILE A 63 -11.82 -12.82 14.38
N ASP A 64 -12.50 -12.44 13.29
CA ASP A 64 -13.88 -12.86 13.00
C ASP A 64 -13.98 -14.40 12.94
N LYS A 65 -13.07 -15.08 12.23
CA LYS A 65 -13.02 -16.56 12.21
C LYS A 65 -12.68 -17.20 13.55
N THR A 66 -11.89 -16.54 14.39
CA THR A 66 -11.55 -17.03 15.74
C THR A 66 -12.73 -16.88 16.69
N ILE A 67 -13.44 -15.75 16.61
CA ILE A 67 -14.67 -15.51 17.36
C ILE A 67 -15.75 -16.51 16.92
N ASP A 68 -15.90 -16.76 15.62
CA ASP A 68 -16.85 -17.75 15.10
C ASP A 68 -16.47 -19.18 15.49
N LYS A 69 -15.18 -19.54 15.51
CA LYS A 69 -14.74 -20.85 16.01
C LYS A 69 -14.93 -21.00 17.52
N VAL A 70 -14.67 -19.96 18.31
CA VAL A 70 -14.90 -19.97 19.77
C VAL A 70 -16.38 -20.04 20.08
N LYS A 71 -17.22 -19.28 19.36
CA LYS A 71 -18.67 -19.31 19.50
C LYS A 71 -19.24 -20.67 19.06
N SER A 72 -18.74 -21.22 17.96
CA SER A 72 -19.12 -22.58 17.49
C SER A 72 -18.60 -23.69 18.41
N GLY A 73 -17.45 -23.49 19.06
CA GLY A 73 -16.90 -24.41 20.06
C GLY A 73 -17.72 -24.38 21.35
N ALA A 74 -18.14 -23.19 21.79
CA ALA A 74 -19.00 -23.03 22.96
C ALA A 74 -20.40 -23.62 22.74
N THR A 75 -20.99 -23.47 21.54
CA THR A 75 -22.29 -24.11 21.23
C THR A 75 -22.17 -25.63 21.14
N LYS A 76 -21.09 -26.16 20.55
CA LYS A 76 -20.86 -27.61 20.46
C LYS A 76 -20.60 -28.24 21.82
N THR A 77 -19.80 -27.60 22.69
CA THR A 77 -19.59 -28.08 24.06
C THR A 77 -20.86 -27.95 24.89
N GLY A 78 -21.65 -26.89 24.70
CA GLY A 78 -22.94 -26.70 25.36
C GLY A 78 -23.97 -27.78 24.99
N ASP A 79 -24.07 -28.14 23.71
CA ASP A 79 -24.95 -29.24 23.26
C ASP A 79 -24.48 -30.60 23.79
N PHE A 80 -23.17 -30.87 23.77
CA PHE A 80 -22.63 -32.12 24.33
C PHE A 80 -22.90 -32.28 25.83
N VAL A 81 -22.73 -31.20 26.62
CA VAL A 81 -23.04 -31.23 28.06
C VAL A 81 -24.54 -31.42 28.29
N LYS A 82 -25.38 -30.79 27.47
CA LYS A 82 -26.83 -30.90 27.59
C LYS A 82 -27.35 -32.30 27.22
N ASP A 83 -26.75 -32.95 26.23
CA ASP A 83 -27.06 -34.34 25.87
C ASP A 83 -26.58 -35.35 26.91
N ILE A 84 -25.45 -35.10 27.58
CA ILE A 84 -24.97 -35.96 28.68
C ILE A 84 -25.85 -35.83 29.93
N PHE A 85 -26.38 -34.64 30.23
CA PHE A 85 -27.20 -34.42 31.43
C PHE A 85 -28.68 -34.82 31.26
N LYS A 86 -29.11 -35.13 30.02
CA LYS A 86 -30.50 -35.47 29.69
C LYS A 86 -30.74 -36.98 29.51
N LYS A 87 -29.71 -37.81 29.68
CA LYS A 87 -29.78 -39.27 29.69
C LYS A 87 -29.66 -39.80 31.11
#